data_AF-A0AB39V397-F1
#
_entry.id   AF-A0AB39V397-F1
#
_cell.length_a   1.000
_cell.length_b   1.000
_cell.length_c   1.000
_cell.angle_alpha   90.00
_cell.angle_beta   90.00
_cell.angle_gamma   90.00
#
_symmetry.space_group_name_H-M   'P 1'
#
loop_
_entity.id
_entity.type
_entity.pdbx_description
1 polymer ?
#
loop_
_entity_poly.entity_id
_entity_poly.type
_entity_poly.pdbx_seq_one_letter_code
_entity_poly.pdbx_strand_id
1 'polypeptide(L)'
;MIRISDFFSLVKTFFKNIFSFRLPFEQQFKLFISKAFETLFRVYVKRVDDAFFHSDKRKDKFKSKGFVKRTVTTAFGHVTFERRKYVDKKTGIHYYIDEKIGLKRYRRLSEELIFTILFEYQYATASFLAKTYGVSRATVYNLVNSFEIPKLDIERFERDDDSPVYMEIDEDHMKCRKSKNTYMRLVSIHRGIDKSAGTETNLLTSTQ
;
A
#
# COMPACT_ATOMS: atom_id res chain seq x y z
N MET A 1 -18.11 -20.42 10.27
CA MET A 1 -16.66 -20.70 10.43
C MET A 1 -16.06 -20.77 9.04
N ILE A 2 -15.26 -19.79 8.63
CA ILE A 2 -14.80 -19.71 7.23
C ILE A 2 -13.74 -20.77 6.97
N ARG A 3 -13.95 -21.58 5.93
CA ARG A 3 -13.15 -22.76 5.58
C ARG A 3 -12.71 -22.66 4.13
N ILE A 4 -11.67 -23.41 3.76
CA ILE A 4 -11.24 -23.56 2.36
C ILE A 4 -12.40 -24.05 1.47
N SER A 5 -13.33 -24.84 2.02
CA SER A 5 -14.56 -25.24 1.32
C SER A 5 -15.39 -24.06 0.81
N ASP A 6 -15.34 -22.91 1.49
CA ASP A 6 -16.07 -21.72 1.08
C ASP A 6 -15.47 -21.12 -0.20
N PHE A 7 -14.14 -21.22 -0.35
CA PHE A 7 -13.46 -20.85 -1.59
C PHE A 7 -13.83 -21.81 -2.73
N PHE A 8 -13.82 -23.13 -2.49
CA PHE A 8 -14.27 -24.09 -3.51
C PHE A 8 -15.72 -23.88 -3.93
N SER A 9 -16.61 -23.56 -2.99
CA SER A 9 -18.00 -23.21 -3.25
C SER A 9 -18.12 -21.93 -4.09
N LEU A 10 -17.31 -20.90 -3.76
CA LEU A 10 -17.24 -19.65 -4.52
C LEU A 10 -16.81 -19.90 -5.97
N VAL A 11 -15.75 -20.68 -6.17
CA VAL A 11 -15.25 -21.05 -7.51
C VAL A 11 -16.32 -21.80 -8.30
N LYS A 12 -16.95 -22.83 -7.69
CA LYS A 12 -18.03 -23.61 -8.32
C LYS A 12 -19.21 -22.74 -8.72
N THR A 13 -19.60 -21.81 -7.84
CA THR A 13 -20.69 -20.86 -8.08
C THR A 13 -20.35 -19.89 -9.21
N PHE A 14 -19.11 -19.41 -9.26
CA PHE A 14 -18.64 -18.56 -10.34
C PHE A 14 -18.73 -19.25 -11.69
N PHE A 15 -18.17 -20.45 -11.85
CA PHE A 15 -18.24 -21.19 -13.11
C PHE A 15 -19.66 -21.57 -13.52
N LYS A 16 -20.57 -21.83 -12.56
CA LYS A 16 -21.98 -22.07 -12.86
C LYS A 16 -22.67 -20.82 -13.43
N ASN A 17 -22.27 -19.64 -12.97
CA ASN A 17 -22.93 -18.37 -13.29
C ASN A 17 -22.19 -17.53 -14.35
N ILE A 18 -20.97 -17.92 -14.75
CA ILE A 18 -20.11 -17.13 -15.64
C ILE A 18 -20.77 -16.85 -17.01
N PHE A 19 -21.58 -17.80 -17.50
CA PHE A 19 -22.33 -17.69 -18.74
C PHE A 19 -23.79 -17.24 -18.53
N SER A 20 -24.21 -16.97 -17.30
CA SER A 20 -25.54 -16.43 -17.01
C SER A 20 -25.52 -14.91 -17.23
N PHE A 21 -25.95 -14.48 -18.42
CA PHE A 21 -25.82 -13.12 -18.97
C PHE A 21 -26.56 -12.00 -18.19
N ARG A 22 -26.10 -11.61 -16.99
CA ARG A 22 -26.59 -10.40 -16.30
C ARG A 22 -25.57 -9.27 -16.16
N LEU A 23 -24.27 -9.55 -16.31
CA LEU A 23 -23.19 -8.56 -16.23
C LEU A 23 -22.13 -8.85 -17.30
N PRO A 24 -21.40 -7.84 -17.80
CA PRO A 24 -20.20 -8.06 -18.64
C PRO A 24 -19.19 -8.95 -17.93
N PHE A 25 -18.48 -9.82 -18.68
CA PHE A 25 -17.59 -10.81 -18.09
C PHE A 25 -16.53 -10.16 -17.17
N GLU A 26 -15.94 -9.03 -17.55
CA GLU A 26 -14.95 -8.32 -16.74
C GLU A 26 -15.47 -7.92 -15.35
N GLN A 27 -16.73 -7.47 -15.26
CA GLN A 27 -17.35 -7.11 -13.99
C GLN A 27 -17.58 -8.35 -13.12
N GLN A 28 -17.93 -9.48 -13.74
CA GLN A 28 -18.07 -10.75 -13.03
C GLN A 28 -16.73 -11.23 -12.47
N PHE A 29 -15.67 -11.17 -13.28
CA PHE A 29 -14.31 -11.50 -12.83
C PHE A 29 -13.85 -10.56 -11.72
N LYS A 30 -14.06 -9.25 -11.84
CA LYS A 30 -13.72 -8.29 -10.79
C LYS A 30 -14.40 -8.64 -9.46
N LEU A 31 -15.71 -8.92 -9.49
CA LEU A 31 -16.44 -9.32 -8.30
C LEU A 31 -15.95 -10.65 -7.72
N PHE A 32 -15.64 -11.63 -8.58
CA PHE A 32 -15.09 -12.90 -8.19
C PHE A 32 -13.73 -12.75 -7.50
N ILE A 33 -12.80 -11.99 -8.09
CA ILE A 33 -11.47 -11.75 -7.52
C ILE A 33 -11.57 -11.06 -6.16
N SER A 34 -12.41 -10.03 -6.01
CA SER A 34 -12.61 -9.38 -4.70
C SER A 34 -13.15 -10.34 -3.65
N LYS A 35 -14.14 -11.19 -3.98
CA LYS A 35 -14.69 -12.20 -3.06
C LYS A 35 -13.70 -13.33 -2.75
N ALA A 36 -12.95 -13.76 -3.75
CA ALA A 36 -11.90 -14.77 -3.63
C ALA A 36 -10.81 -14.28 -2.67
N PHE A 37 -10.31 -13.06 -2.90
CA PHE A 37 -9.36 -12.41 -2.03
C PHE A 37 -9.89 -12.30 -0.60
N GLU A 38 -11.11 -11.78 -0.41
CA GLU A 38 -11.73 -11.68 0.92
C GLU A 38 -11.77 -13.05 1.64
N THR A 39 -12.21 -14.09 0.94
CA THR A 39 -12.34 -15.45 1.49
C THR A 39 -10.97 -16.01 1.89
N LEU A 40 -10.01 -15.95 0.98
CA LEU A 40 -8.65 -16.47 1.21
C LEU A 40 -7.95 -15.69 2.33
N PHE A 41 -8.10 -14.36 2.36
CA PHE A 41 -7.54 -13.51 3.39
C PHE A 41 -8.11 -13.85 4.78
N ARG A 42 -9.42 -14.07 4.89
CA ARG A 42 -10.06 -14.48 6.14
C ARG A 42 -9.57 -15.85 6.61
N VAL A 43 -9.37 -16.81 5.69
CA VAL A 43 -8.78 -18.12 6.02
C VAL A 43 -7.34 -17.97 6.49
N TYR A 44 -6.54 -17.16 5.80
CA TYR A 44 -5.15 -16.86 6.17
C TYR A 44 -5.05 -16.27 7.57
N VAL A 45 -5.77 -15.17 7.83
CA VAL A 45 -5.80 -14.49 9.14
C VAL A 45 -6.18 -15.46 10.23
N LYS A 46 -7.23 -16.26 10.01
CA LYS A 46 -7.68 -17.23 11.00
C LYS A 46 -6.60 -18.27 11.29
N ARG A 47 -5.97 -18.84 10.27
CA ARG A 47 -4.91 -19.85 10.47
C ARG A 47 -3.71 -19.28 11.24
N VAL A 48 -3.29 -18.07 10.89
CA VAL A 48 -2.16 -17.41 11.55
C VAL A 48 -2.50 -17.10 13.02
N ASP A 49 -3.72 -16.66 13.30
CA ASP A 49 -4.18 -16.38 14.66
C ASP A 49 -4.35 -17.66 15.48
N ASP A 50 -4.91 -18.73 14.90
CA ASP A 50 -5.05 -20.03 15.54
C ASP A 50 -3.68 -20.62 15.89
N ALA A 51 -2.71 -20.53 14.98
CA ALA A 51 -1.34 -20.97 15.23
C ALA A 51 -0.69 -20.20 16.39
N PHE A 52 -0.84 -18.86 16.41
CA PHE A 52 -0.34 -18.05 17.53
C PHE A 52 -1.08 -18.36 18.82
N PHE A 53 -2.40 -18.57 18.77
CA PHE A 53 -3.18 -18.96 19.93
C PHE A 53 -2.65 -20.25 20.55
N HIS A 54 -2.27 -21.27 19.77
CA HIS A 54 -1.75 -22.52 20.35
C HIS A 54 -0.27 -22.45 20.77
N SER A 55 0.46 -21.40 20.41
CA SER A 55 1.88 -21.21 20.75
C SER A 55 2.14 -20.98 22.25
N ASP A 56 3.30 -21.42 22.71
CA ASP A 56 3.71 -21.21 24.11
C ASP A 56 4.04 -19.75 24.40
N LYS A 57 4.58 -19.01 23.42
CA LYS A 57 4.76 -17.55 23.50
C LYS A 57 3.47 -16.83 23.90
N ARG A 58 2.34 -17.25 23.33
CA ARG A 58 1.03 -16.70 23.68
C ARG A 58 0.64 -17.09 25.10
N LYS A 59 0.72 -18.38 25.46
CA LYS A 59 0.30 -18.90 26.79
C LYS A 59 1.08 -18.24 27.94
N ASP A 60 2.36 -17.96 27.73
CA ASP A 60 3.24 -17.32 28.70
C ASP A 60 2.86 -15.85 28.96
N LYS A 61 2.62 -15.07 27.89
CA LYS A 61 2.54 -13.60 27.98
C LYS A 61 1.14 -13.00 27.86
N PHE A 62 0.19 -13.71 27.25
CA PHE A 62 -1.06 -13.10 26.79
C PHE A 62 -2.31 -13.87 27.22
N LYS A 63 -3.30 -13.12 27.72
CA LYS A 63 -4.66 -13.61 27.94
C LYS A 63 -5.55 -13.26 26.74
N SER A 64 -6.28 -14.25 26.21
CA SER A 64 -7.28 -14.03 25.16
C SER A 64 -8.56 -13.43 25.76
N LYS A 65 -9.10 -12.38 25.13
CA LYS A 65 -10.30 -11.64 25.55
C LYS A 65 -11.37 -11.60 24.45
N GLY A 66 -11.45 -12.66 23.65
CA GLY A 66 -12.45 -12.82 22.59
C GLY A 66 -12.02 -12.23 21.24
N PHE A 67 -12.97 -12.15 20.32
CA PHE A 67 -12.74 -11.69 18.95
C PHE A 67 -13.28 -10.29 18.71
N VAL A 68 -12.60 -9.55 17.84
CA VAL A 68 -13.02 -8.22 17.38
C VAL A 68 -12.98 -8.21 15.86
N LYS A 69 -14.00 -7.63 15.23
CA LYS A 69 -14.04 -7.43 13.78
C LYS A 69 -13.24 -6.19 13.39
N ARG A 70 -12.52 -6.25 12.27
CA ARG A 70 -11.87 -5.09 11.64
C ARG A 70 -12.14 -5.13 10.14
N THR A 71 -12.40 -3.96 9.57
CA THR A 71 -12.51 -3.76 8.12
C THR A 71 -11.32 -2.94 7.65
N VAL A 72 -10.71 -3.38 6.56
CA VAL A 72 -9.58 -2.70 5.89
C VAL A 72 -9.90 -2.59 4.41
N THR A 73 -9.68 -1.43 3.83
CA THR A 73 -9.68 -1.23 2.38
C THR A 73 -8.31 -1.59 1.84
N THR A 74 -8.30 -2.49 0.85
CA THR A 74 -7.10 -2.95 0.15
C THR A 74 -7.21 -2.61 -1.34
N ALA A 75 -6.14 -2.82 -2.10
CA ALA A 75 -6.18 -2.70 -3.57
C ALA A 75 -7.21 -3.63 -4.22
N PHE A 76 -7.55 -4.75 -3.58
CA PHE A 76 -8.54 -5.73 -4.06
C PHE A 76 -9.98 -5.44 -3.58
N GLY A 77 -10.17 -4.37 -2.80
CA GLY A 77 -11.44 -3.99 -2.19
C GLY A 77 -11.45 -4.09 -0.67
N HIS A 78 -12.63 -3.91 -0.07
CA HIS A 78 -12.80 -3.99 1.38
C HIS A 78 -12.78 -5.43 1.87
N VAL A 79 -12.01 -5.69 2.92
CA VAL A 79 -12.01 -6.97 3.61
C VAL A 79 -12.33 -6.75 5.08
N THR A 80 -13.35 -7.46 5.55
CA THR A 80 -13.68 -7.53 6.98
C THR A 80 -13.17 -8.85 7.53
N PHE A 81 -12.48 -8.85 8.66
CA PHE A 81 -11.99 -10.08 9.28
C PHE A 81 -12.12 -10.03 10.80
N GLU A 82 -12.15 -11.20 11.42
CA GLU A 82 -12.12 -11.36 12.87
C GLU A 82 -10.70 -11.66 13.32
N ARG A 83 -10.30 -11.03 14.42
CA ARG A 83 -8.99 -11.22 15.06
C ARG A 83 -9.20 -11.35 16.57
N ARG A 84 -8.35 -12.13 17.25
CA ARG A 84 -8.39 -12.21 18.71
C ARG A 84 -7.82 -10.95 19.36
N LYS A 85 -8.45 -10.54 20.45
CA LYS A 85 -7.93 -9.50 21.35
C LYS A 85 -7.09 -10.18 22.42
N TYR A 86 -5.79 -9.90 22.42
CA TYR A 86 -4.87 -10.34 23.46
C TYR A 86 -4.66 -9.21 24.46
N VAL A 87 -4.45 -9.57 25.73
CA VAL A 87 -4.09 -8.62 26.78
C VAL A 87 -2.88 -9.17 27.53
N ASP A 88 -1.82 -8.39 27.54
CA ASP A 88 -0.66 -8.55 28.42
C ASP A 88 -0.77 -7.54 29.57
N LYS A 89 -0.41 -7.96 30.78
CA LYS A 89 -0.41 -7.10 31.96
C LYS A 89 0.61 -5.96 31.85
N LYS A 90 1.70 -6.15 31.10
CA LYS A 90 2.78 -5.15 30.94
C LYS A 90 2.49 -4.17 29.82
N THR A 91 2.13 -4.68 28.63
CA THR A 91 2.02 -3.88 27.40
C THR A 91 0.58 -3.50 27.02
N GLY A 92 -0.43 -4.08 27.68
CA GLY A 92 -1.83 -3.76 27.45
C GLY A 92 -2.47 -4.58 26.32
N ILE A 93 -3.30 -3.93 25.50
CA ILE A 93 -4.07 -4.60 24.43
C ILE A 93 -3.17 -4.86 23.23
N HIS A 94 -3.17 -6.10 22.77
CA HIS A 94 -2.36 -6.58 21.65
C HIS A 94 -3.24 -7.26 20.59
N TYR A 95 -2.96 -6.97 19.32
CA TYR A 95 -3.63 -7.58 18.16
C TYR A 95 -2.58 -8.23 17.27
N TYR A 96 -2.19 -9.46 17.57
CA TYR A 96 -1.13 -10.18 16.86
C TYR A 96 -1.28 -10.17 15.34
N ILE A 97 -2.50 -10.31 14.84
CA ILE A 97 -2.74 -10.29 13.40
C ILE A 97 -2.33 -8.96 12.80
N ASP A 98 -2.70 -7.83 13.40
CA ASP A 98 -2.37 -6.51 12.88
C ASP A 98 -0.87 -6.34 12.67
N GLU A 99 -0.07 -6.73 13.65
CA GLU A 99 1.39 -6.65 13.56
C GLU A 99 1.93 -7.57 12.48
N LYS A 100 1.38 -8.80 12.38
CA LYS A 100 1.85 -9.78 11.41
C LYS A 100 1.61 -9.37 9.96
N ILE A 101 0.54 -8.60 9.70
CA ILE A 101 0.22 -8.08 8.36
C ILE A 101 0.52 -6.58 8.20
N GLY A 102 1.24 -5.97 9.15
CA GLY A 102 1.68 -4.57 9.05
C GLY A 102 0.57 -3.52 9.18
N LEU A 103 -0.58 -3.85 9.78
CA LEU A 103 -1.67 -2.89 9.98
C LEU A 103 -1.47 -2.05 11.24
N LYS A 104 -1.10 -0.78 11.05
CA LYS A 104 -1.03 0.18 12.16
C LYS A 104 -2.38 0.38 12.84
N ARG A 105 -2.36 0.79 14.12
CA ARG A 105 -3.57 1.04 14.91
C ARG A 105 -4.45 2.10 14.23
N TYR A 106 -5.77 1.89 14.23
CA TYR A 106 -6.78 2.77 13.62
C TYR A 106 -6.70 2.99 12.09
N ARG A 107 -5.62 2.60 11.41
CA ARG A 107 -5.51 2.70 9.94
C ARG A 107 -6.56 1.82 9.26
N ARG A 108 -7.32 2.41 8.35
CA ARG A 108 -8.38 1.71 7.59
C ARG A 108 -7.94 1.27 6.20
N LEU A 109 -6.76 1.68 5.75
CA LEU A 109 -6.19 1.35 4.45
C LEU A 109 -4.99 0.42 4.66
N SER A 110 -4.79 -0.55 3.76
CA SER A 110 -3.53 -1.30 3.71
C SER A 110 -2.37 -0.41 3.27
N GLU A 111 -1.16 -0.71 3.72
CA GLU A 111 0.04 0.03 3.30
C GLU A 111 0.20 0.01 1.78
N GLU A 112 -0.01 -1.14 1.13
CA GLU A 112 0.01 -1.25 -0.34
C GLU A 112 -0.93 -0.24 -1.03
N LEU A 113 -2.17 -0.12 -0.55
CA LEU A 113 -3.14 0.80 -1.15
C LEU A 113 -2.73 2.26 -0.92
N ILE A 114 -2.12 2.56 0.22
CA ILE A 114 -1.58 3.90 0.49
C ILE A 114 -0.49 4.23 -0.54
N PHE A 115 0.45 3.32 -0.78
CA PHE A 115 1.49 3.49 -1.80
C PHE A 115 0.90 3.67 -3.19
N THR A 116 -0.06 2.83 -3.59
CA THR A 116 -0.70 2.95 -4.91
C THR A 116 -1.39 4.31 -5.09
N ILE A 117 -2.13 4.78 -4.07
CA ILE A 117 -2.80 6.09 -4.12
C ILE A 117 -1.77 7.22 -4.23
N LEU A 118 -0.69 7.18 -3.46
CA LEU A 118 0.35 8.21 -3.48
C LEU A 118 1.10 8.24 -4.83
N PHE A 119 1.40 7.07 -5.38
CA PHE A 119 2.07 6.94 -6.68
C PHE A 119 1.18 7.44 -7.82
N GLU A 120 -0.07 6.99 -7.89
CA GLU A 120 -0.98 7.42 -8.96
C GLU A 120 -1.40 8.88 -8.86
N TYR A 121 -1.33 9.49 -7.66
CA TYR A 121 -1.61 10.92 -7.48
C TYR A 121 -0.72 11.84 -8.32
N GLN A 122 0.47 11.37 -8.73
CA GLN A 122 1.37 12.11 -9.61
C GLN A 122 0.74 12.39 -10.99
N TYR A 123 -0.16 11.52 -11.47
CA TYR A 123 -0.71 11.58 -12.83
C TYR A 123 -2.25 11.66 -12.85
N ALA A 124 -2.92 11.45 -11.71
CA ALA A 124 -4.37 11.37 -11.62
C ALA A 124 -4.97 12.34 -10.60
N THR A 125 -6.22 12.74 -10.84
CA THR A 125 -6.93 13.62 -9.91
C THR A 125 -7.39 12.89 -8.65
N ALA A 126 -7.45 13.59 -7.51
CA ALA A 126 -7.97 13.05 -6.26
C ALA A 126 -9.39 12.45 -6.39
N SER A 127 -10.23 13.04 -7.25
CA SER A 127 -11.59 12.57 -7.52
C SER A 127 -11.61 11.21 -8.23
N PHE A 128 -10.70 11.03 -9.20
CA PHE A 128 -10.56 9.77 -9.92
C PHE A 128 -10.11 8.67 -8.97
N LEU A 129 -9.03 8.88 -8.21
CA LEU A 129 -8.50 7.91 -7.25
C LEU A 129 -9.51 7.54 -6.15
N ALA A 130 -10.24 8.54 -5.64
CA ALA A 130 -11.31 8.33 -4.68
C ALA A 130 -12.38 7.35 -5.21
N LYS A 131 -12.80 7.53 -6.46
CA LYS A 131 -13.78 6.64 -7.12
C LYS A 131 -13.18 5.26 -7.39
N THR A 132 -11.94 5.19 -7.87
CA THR A 132 -11.27 3.93 -8.23
C THR A 132 -11.11 3.00 -7.04
N TYR A 133 -10.70 3.53 -5.88
CA TYR A 133 -10.41 2.73 -4.68
C TYR A 133 -11.53 2.75 -3.62
N GLY A 134 -12.66 3.40 -3.90
CA GLY A 134 -13.77 3.47 -2.94
C GLY A 134 -13.40 4.21 -1.65
N VAL A 135 -12.62 5.27 -1.75
CA VAL A 135 -12.23 6.13 -0.63
C VAL A 135 -12.75 7.55 -0.85
N SER A 136 -12.80 8.37 0.22
CA SER A 136 -13.22 9.75 0.06
C SER A 136 -12.10 10.61 -0.54
N ARG A 137 -12.46 11.69 -1.25
CA ARG A 137 -11.49 12.71 -1.71
C ARG A 137 -10.66 13.28 -0.55
N ALA A 138 -11.29 13.46 0.61
CA ALA A 138 -10.61 13.91 1.82
C ALA A 138 -9.58 12.89 2.32
N THR A 139 -9.85 11.59 2.18
CA THR A 139 -8.88 10.53 2.50
C THR A 139 -7.65 10.63 1.61
N VAL A 140 -7.83 10.78 0.29
CA VAL A 140 -6.70 10.97 -0.65
C VAL A 140 -5.92 12.22 -0.29
N TYR A 141 -6.60 13.35 -0.09
CA TYR A 141 -5.96 14.61 0.31
C TYR A 141 -5.15 14.47 1.59
N ASN A 142 -5.72 13.84 2.64
CA ASN A 142 -5.03 13.64 3.91
C ASN A 142 -3.81 12.73 3.77
N LEU A 143 -3.86 11.70 2.91
CA LEU A 143 -2.71 10.85 2.65
C LEU A 143 -1.57 11.66 2.03
N VAL A 144 -1.85 12.39 0.95
CA VAL A 144 -0.83 13.22 0.27
C VAL A 144 -0.26 14.27 1.21
N ASN A 145 -1.11 14.96 1.98
CA ASN A 145 -0.67 16.03 2.87
C ASN A 145 0.01 15.53 4.15
N SER A 146 -0.11 14.24 4.50
CA SER A 146 0.60 13.63 5.63
C SER A 146 1.80 12.79 5.20
N PHE A 147 2.04 12.69 3.89
CA PHE A 147 3.19 11.97 3.36
C PHE A 147 4.43 12.84 3.57
N GLU A 148 5.38 12.30 4.33
CA GLU A 148 6.71 12.86 4.48
C GLU A 148 7.63 12.13 3.52
N ILE A 149 8.31 12.87 2.66
CA ILE A 149 9.33 12.29 1.78
C ILE A 149 10.42 11.70 2.67
N PRO A 150 10.73 10.40 2.55
CA PRO A 150 11.81 9.81 3.32
C PRO A 150 13.09 10.57 3.03
N LYS A 151 13.78 11.01 4.09
CA LYS A 151 15.12 11.54 3.95
C LYS A 151 16.00 10.41 3.45
N LEU A 152 16.51 10.52 2.23
CA LEU A 152 17.58 9.64 1.80
C LEU A 152 18.81 10.01 2.63
N ASP A 153 19.34 9.04 3.38
CA ASP A 153 20.73 9.10 3.85
C ASP A 153 21.60 8.87 2.61
N ILE A 154 21.88 9.97 1.91
CA ILE A 154 22.81 9.97 0.79
C ILE A 154 24.19 9.98 1.43
N GLU A 155 24.83 8.81 1.49
CA GLU A 155 26.25 8.75 1.80
C GLU A 155 27.01 9.62 0.81
N ARG A 156 28.02 10.33 1.31
CA ARG A 156 28.86 11.17 0.47
C ARG A 156 29.58 10.26 -0.52
N PHE A 157 29.18 10.32 -1.79
CA PHE A 157 29.85 9.58 -2.84
C PHE A 157 31.34 9.99 -2.87
N GLU A 158 32.23 9.04 -2.66
CA GLU A 158 33.67 9.25 -2.87
C GLU A 158 33.91 9.36 -4.37
N ARG A 159 34.68 10.37 -4.79
CA ARG A 159 34.98 10.58 -6.21
C ARG A 159 35.83 9.42 -6.72
N ASP A 160 35.27 8.61 -7.63
CA ASP A 160 36.00 7.56 -8.34
C ASP A 160 36.97 8.10 -9.41
N ASP A 161 36.76 9.34 -9.90
CA ASP A 161 37.56 9.95 -10.96
C ASP A 161 37.50 11.50 -10.97
N ASP A 162 38.33 12.10 -11.83
CA ASP A 162 38.38 13.55 -12.12
C ASP A 162 37.38 13.97 -13.23
N SER A 163 36.39 13.13 -13.55
CA SER A 163 35.43 13.42 -14.61
C SER A 163 34.60 14.67 -14.29
N PRO A 164 34.32 15.55 -15.27
CA PRO A 164 33.52 16.75 -15.04
C PRO A 164 32.08 16.38 -14.65
N VAL A 165 31.59 17.01 -13.58
CA VAL A 165 30.20 16.93 -13.15
C VAL A 165 29.49 18.20 -13.60
N TYR A 166 28.34 18.03 -14.26
CA TYR A 166 27.49 19.12 -14.69
C TYR A 166 26.41 19.36 -13.63
N MET A 167 26.20 20.63 -13.30
CA MET A 167 25.17 21.08 -12.38
C MET A 167 24.32 22.10 -13.10
N GLU A 168 23.05 21.78 -13.29
CA GLU A 168 22.04 22.71 -13.81
C GLU A 168 21.23 23.21 -12.62
N ILE A 169 21.08 24.54 -12.52
CA ILE A 169 20.34 25.19 -11.45
C ILE A 169 19.20 25.96 -12.09
N ASP A 170 17.97 25.70 -11.65
CA ASP A 170 16.77 26.34 -12.16
C ASP A 170 15.84 26.77 -11.01
N GLU A 171 14.87 27.63 -11.31
CA GLU A 171 13.84 28.08 -10.37
C GLU A 171 12.44 27.85 -10.95
N ASP A 172 11.65 26.96 -10.33
CA ASP A 172 10.25 26.75 -10.73
C ASP A 172 9.30 27.58 -9.84
N HIS A 173 8.49 28.43 -10.48
CA HIS A 173 7.54 29.30 -9.80
C HIS A 173 6.15 28.66 -9.71
N MET A 174 5.71 28.35 -8.49
CA MET A 174 4.40 27.73 -8.25
C MET A 174 3.42 28.68 -7.57
N LYS A 175 2.22 28.78 -8.14
CA LYS A 175 1.09 29.47 -7.51
C LYS A 175 0.47 28.59 -6.43
N CYS A 176 0.62 28.99 -5.17
CA CYS A 176 0.02 28.28 -4.04
C CYS A 176 -1.38 28.81 -3.74
N ARG A 177 -2.34 27.92 -3.47
CA ARG A 177 -3.72 28.32 -3.12
C ARG A 177 -3.87 28.88 -1.71
N LYS A 178 -3.07 28.43 -0.75
CA LYS A 178 -3.22 28.73 0.69
C LYS A 178 -2.06 29.50 1.30
N SER A 179 -1.02 29.81 0.52
CA SER A 179 0.17 30.53 0.97
C SER A 179 0.58 31.53 -0.11
N LYS A 180 1.60 32.34 0.19
CA LYS A 180 2.26 33.16 -0.83
C LYS A 180 2.76 32.25 -1.96
N ASN A 181 2.76 32.77 -3.19
CA ASN A 181 3.40 32.10 -4.32
C ASN A 181 4.82 31.71 -3.89
N THR A 182 5.17 30.46 -4.13
CA THR A 182 6.47 29.91 -3.77
C THR A 182 7.27 29.70 -5.04
N TYR A 183 8.58 29.65 -4.89
CA TYR A 183 9.46 29.14 -5.93
C TYR A 183 10.26 27.98 -5.34
N MET A 184 10.56 27.00 -6.17
CA MET A 184 11.39 25.84 -5.84
C MET A 184 12.71 25.99 -6.58
N ARG A 185 13.83 25.94 -5.85
CA ARG A 185 15.15 25.86 -6.47
C ARG A 185 15.42 24.42 -6.82
N LEU A 186 15.62 24.16 -8.10
CA LEU A 186 15.92 22.84 -8.63
C LEU A 186 17.40 22.79 -8.96
N VAL A 187 18.06 21.72 -8.54
CA VAL A 187 19.46 21.45 -8.89
C VAL A 187 19.52 20.05 -9.49
N SER A 188 19.84 19.96 -10.77
CA SER A 188 20.08 18.70 -11.46
C SER A 188 21.59 18.47 -11.56
N ILE A 189 22.07 17.34 -11.05
CA ILE A 189 23.48 16.96 -11.09
C ILE A 189 23.59 15.72 -11.96
N HIS A 190 24.40 15.79 -13.01
CA HIS A 190 24.65 14.65 -13.89
C HIS A 190 26.13 14.58 -14.31
N ARG A 191 26.61 13.36 -14.53
CA ARG A 191 27.88 13.15 -15.25
C ARG A 191 27.62 13.39 -16.73
N GLY A 192 28.57 14.03 -17.42
CA GLY A 192 28.46 14.25 -18.86
C GLY A 192 28.30 12.95 -19.63
N ILE A 193 27.81 13.05 -20.86
CA ILE A 193 27.72 11.90 -21.76
C ILE A 193 29.14 11.63 -22.31
N ASP A 194 29.70 10.47 -22.01
CA ASP A 194 30.92 10.00 -22.67
C ASP A 194 30.64 9.76 -24.16
N LYS A 195 31.34 10.49 -25.02
CA LYS A 195 31.30 10.29 -26.48
C LYS A 195 32.15 9.09 -26.92
N SER A 196 32.14 8.00 -26.17
CA SER A 196 32.77 6.74 -26.59
C SER A 196 31.73 5.80 -27.18
N ALA A 197 31.69 5.82 -28.52
CA ALA A 197 31.21 4.78 -29.43
C ALA A 197 29.71 4.38 -29.41
N GLY A 198 29.00 4.83 -30.45
CA GLY A 198 27.99 4.02 -31.16
C GLY A 198 26.69 3.71 -30.41
N THR A 199 25.64 4.48 -30.71
CA THR A 199 24.22 4.04 -30.65
C THR A 199 23.82 3.23 -29.42
N GLU A 200 23.62 3.92 -28.28
CA GLU A 200 22.53 3.71 -27.32
C GLU A 200 22.76 4.60 -26.09
N THR A 201 21.95 5.66 -25.95
CA THR A 201 21.99 6.60 -24.81
C THR A 201 21.35 5.98 -23.58
N ASN A 202 22.16 5.48 -22.65
CA ASN A 202 21.71 5.16 -21.30
C ASN A 202 21.82 6.41 -20.41
N LEU A 203 20.67 7.02 -20.12
CA LEU A 203 20.51 8.06 -19.12
C LEU A 203 20.61 7.42 -17.72
N LEU A 204 21.74 7.60 -17.04
CA LEU A 204 21.82 7.38 -15.58
C LEU A 204 21.29 8.65 -14.89
N THR A 205 19.97 8.81 -14.88
CA THR A 205 19.31 9.89 -14.14
C THR A 205 19.10 9.47 -12.68
N SER A 206 19.90 10.01 -11.77
CA SER A 206 19.46 10.21 -10.40
C SER A 206 18.80 11.60 -10.31
N THR A 207 17.51 11.69 -10.61
CA THR A 207 16.72 12.89 -10.34
C THR A 207 16.61 13.05 -8.82
N GLN A 208 17.13 14.18 -8.31
CA GLN A 208 17.00 14.65 -6.93
C GLN A 208 15.71 15.44 -6.72
#